data_AF-A0A933B095-F1
#
_entry.id   AF-A0A933B095-F1
#
_cell.length_a   1.000
_cell.length_b   1.000
_cell.length_c   1.000
_cell.angle_alpha   90.00
_cell.angle_beta   90.00
_cell.angle_gamma   90.00
#
_symmetry.space_group_name_H-M   'P 1'
#
loop_
_entity.id
_entity.type
_entity.pdbx_description
1 polymer ?
#
loop_
_entity_poly.entity_id
_entity_poly.type
_entity_poly.pdbx_seq_one_letter_code
_entity_poly.pdbx_strand_id
1 'polypeptide(L)'
;MDAILSKGQGVSLITLLAACLLSIPSPADAAMIEGGAQPLRKLSRGLANTVTGVLEIPITISAVSQEEGPVAGMSWGLFLGTGAALTRTAVGLIEVFTFPFPLPSTGYAPLLRPEFLLQPGAFNPASY
;
A
#
# COMPACT_ATOMS: atom_id res chain seq x y z
N MET A 1 -26.75 37.78 2.89
CA MET A 1 -27.43 37.03 3.96
C MET A 1 -28.46 36.15 3.26
N ASP A 2 -28.34 34.85 3.05
CA ASP A 2 -27.41 33.81 3.50
C ASP A 2 -27.49 32.67 2.47
N ALA A 3 -26.43 32.46 1.69
CA ALA A 3 -26.34 31.28 0.82
C ALA A 3 -25.07 30.45 1.15
N ILE A 4 -24.69 30.46 2.43
CA ILE A 4 -23.62 29.65 3.03
C ILE A 4 -24.24 28.36 3.65
N LEU A 5 -25.34 27.86 3.08
CA LEU A 5 -26.07 26.70 3.64
C LEU A 5 -26.50 25.68 2.57
N SER A 6 -25.53 25.23 1.76
CA SER A 6 -25.58 23.89 1.17
C SER A 6 -24.20 23.22 1.29
N LYS A 7 -23.72 23.11 2.53
CA LYS A 7 -22.58 22.28 2.92
C LYS A 7 -23.02 20.81 2.92
N GLY A 8 -23.09 20.21 1.73
CA GLY A 8 -23.00 18.76 1.60
C GLY A 8 -21.59 18.34 2.00
N GLN A 9 -21.41 17.90 3.24
CA GLN A 9 -20.20 17.24 3.75
C GLN A 9 -20.06 15.86 3.09
N GLY A 10 -19.96 15.82 1.76
CA GLY A 10 -19.50 14.64 1.05
C GLY A 10 -18.00 14.64 1.15
N VAL A 11 -17.45 13.97 2.17
CA VAL A 11 -16.01 13.72 2.22
C VAL A 11 -15.67 12.94 0.95
N SER A 12 -15.01 13.61 0.00
CA SER A 12 -14.70 13.01 -1.30
C SER A 12 -13.82 11.79 -1.07
N LEU A 13 -14.06 10.71 -1.81
CA LEU A 13 -13.26 9.48 -1.76
C LEU A 13 -11.77 9.80 -1.96
N ILE A 14 -11.45 10.81 -2.76
CA ILE A 14 -10.08 11.30 -3.00
C ILE A 14 -9.48 11.89 -1.71
N THR A 15 -10.27 12.64 -0.93
CA THR A 15 -9.85 13.21 0.36
C THR A 15 -9.69 12.13 1.43
N LEU A 16 -10.55 11.11 1.43
CA LEU A 16 -10.41 9.93 2.32
C LEU A 16 -9.17 9.11 1.99
N LEU A 17 -8.90 8.87 0.71
CA LEU A 17 -7.71 8.16 0.25
C LEU A 17 -6.44 8.97 0.57
N ALA A 18 -6.41 10.27 0.29
CA ALA A 18 -5.27 11.13 0.62
C ALA A 18 -4.98 11.21 2.13
N ALA A 19 -6.01 11.26 2.98
CA ALA A 19 -5.85 11.21 4.43
C ALA A 19 -5.30 9.87 4.94
N CYS A 20 -5.68 8.75 4.30
CA CYS A 20 -5.12 7.43 4.59
C CYS A 20 -3.64 7.35 4.18
N LEU A 21 -3.25 7.95 3.04
CA LEU A 21 -1.85 8.02 2.60
C LEU A 21 -0.97 8.87 3.54
N LEU A 22 -1.53 9.90 4.19
CA LEU A 22 -0.80 10.76 5.14
C LEU A 22 -0.72 10.17 6.57
N SER A 23 -1.49 9.14 6.87
CA SER A 23 -1.55 8.51 8.20
C SER A 23 -0.75 7.20 8.28
N ILE A 24 0.18 6.96 7.36
CA ILE A 24 1.06 5.79 7.43
C ILE A 24 2.00 6.01 8.63
N PRO A 25 1.88 5.21 9.72
CA PRO A 25 2.75 5.37 10.87
C PRO A 25 4.21 5.12 10.45
N SER A 26 5.12 6.00 10.87
CA SER A 26 6.54 5.82 10.63
C SER A 26 7.02 4.55 11.33
N PRO A 27 8.04 3.83 10.80
CA PRO A 27 8.65 2.69 11.49
C PRO A 27 9.12 3.04 12.92
N ALA A 28 9.38 4.32 13.22
CA ALA A 28 9.69 4.80 14.57
C ALA A 28 8.47 4.80 15.51
N ASP A 29 7.27 5.11 15.00
CA ASP A 29 6.02 5.13 15.76
C ASP A 29 5.52 3.70 16.03
N ALA A 30 5.89 2.77 15.15
CA ALA A 30 5.52 1.36 15.23
C ALA A 30 6.32 0.57 16.28
N ALA A 31 7.50 1.05 16.69
CA ALA A 31 8.36 0.38 17.66
C ALA A 31 7.88 0.53 19.11
N MET A 32 7.08 1.56 19.43
CA MET A 32 6.59 1.78 20.80
C MET A 32 5.43 0.87 21.23
N ILE A 33 4.94 -0.02 20.36
CA ILE A 33 3.76 -0.86 20.63
C ILE A 33 4.09 -2.36 20.61
N GLU A 34 5.14 -2.75 21.33
CA GLU A 34 5.51 -4.15 21.53
C GLU A 34 4.61 -4.79 22.61
N GLY A 35 3.72 -5.70 22.21
CA GLY A 35 3.00 -6.59 23.13
C GLY A 35 1.50 -6.78 22.80
N GLY A 36 0.84 -5.77 22.21
CA GLY A 36 -0.58 -5.82 21.85
C GLY A 36 -0.93 -5.30 20.46
N ALA A 37 0.01 -4.68 19.74
CA ALA A 37 -0.26 -4.08 18.42
C ALA A 37 0.14 -4.91 17.22
N GLN A 38 0.50 -6.19 17.36
CA GLN A 38 0.72 -7.03 16.17
C GLN A 38 -0.54 -7.12 15.27
N PRO A 39 -1.77 -7.25 15.82
CA PRO A 39 -3.00 -7.15 15.04
C PRO A 39 -3.18 -5.77 14.39
N LEU A 40 -2.90 -4.70 15.13
CA LEU A 40 -3.05 -3.32 14.64
C LEU A 40 -2.01 -2.99 13.56
N ARG A 41 -0.80 -3.52 13.66
CA ARG A 41 0.27 -3.38 12.67
C ARG A 41 -0.04 -4.17 11.40
N LYS A 42 -0.65 -5.35 11.53
CA LYS A 42 -1.19 -6.12 10.39
C LYS A 42 -2.34 -5.36 9.72
N LEU A 43 -3.23 -4.73 10.48
CA LEU A 43 -4.30 -3.90 9.94
C LEU A 43 -3.77 -2.66 9.20
N SER A 44 -2.84 -1.91 9.81
CA SER A 44 -2.28 -0.69 9.23
C SER A 44 -1.52 -0.99 7.93
N ARG A 45 -0.72 -2.06 7.92
CA ARG A 45 -0.06 -2.58 6.72
C ARG A 45 -1.06 -3.03 5.67
N GLY A 46 -2.07 -3.79 6.06
CA GLY A 46 -3.10 -4.27 5.15
C GLY A 46 -3.83 -3.12 4.45
N LEU A 47 -4.21 -2.09 5.21
CA LEU A 47 -4.85 -0.89 4.67
C LEU A 47 -3.90 -0.12 3.74
N ALA A 48 -2.65 0.09 4.15
CA ALA A 48 -1.66 0.76 3.33
C ALA A 48 -1.43 0.04 2.00
N ASN A 49 -1.24 -1.28 2.00
CA ASN A 49 -1.02 -2.06 0.78
C ASN A 49 -2.28 -2.13 -0.11
N THR A 50 -3.47 -2.14 0.48
CA THR A 50 -4.74 -2.06 -0.28
C THR A 50 -4.88 -0.74 -1.02
N VAL A 51 -4.57 0.38 -0.35
CA VAL A 51 -4.72 1.72 -0.93
C VAL A 51 -3.58 2.05 -1.90
N THR A 52 -2.36 1.66 -1.57
CA THR A 52 -1.16 2.03 -2.34
C THR A 52 -0.81 1.04 -3.44
N GLY A 53 -1.44 -0.15 -3.49
CA GLY A 53 -1.13 -1.19 -4.48
C GLY A 53 -1.18 -0.71 -5.93
N VAL A 54 -2.09 0.19 -6.29
CA VAL A 54 -2.18 0.76 -7.66
C VAL A 54 -0.92 1.51 -8.09
N LEU A 55 -0.14 2.04 -7.15
CA LEU A 55 1.10 2.77 -7.44
C LEU A 55 2.21 1.84 -7.93
N GLU A 56 2.08 0.52 -7.78
CA GLU A 56 3.01 -0.45 -8.38
C GLU A 56 3.06 -0.33 -9.92
N ILE A 57 1.95 0.07 -10.56
CA ILE A 57 1.90 0.22 -12.02
C ILE A 57 2.87 1.31 -12.51
N PRO A 58 2.74 2.59 -12.12
CA PRO A 58 3.65 3.63 -12.57
C PRO A 58 5.08 3.43 -12.07
N ILE A 59 5.27 2.87 -10.87
CA ILE A 59 6.60 2.57 -10.32
C ILE A 59 7.31 1.52 -11.19
N THR A 60 6.63 0.43 -11.53
CA THR A 60 7.20 -0.65 -12.35
C THR A 60 7.43 -0.22 -13.79
N ILE A 61 6.53 0.57 -14.38
CA ILE A 61 6.73 1.16 -15.71
C ILE A 61 8.00 2.02 -15.73
N SER A 62 8.18 2.87 -14.72
CA SER A 62 9.37 3.72 -14.60
C SER A 62 10.65 2.90 -14.42
N ALA A 63 10.60 1.86 -13.58
CA ALA A 63 11.71 0.93 -13.34
C ALA A 63 12.16 0.26 -14.65
N VAL A 64 11.24 -0.43 -15.32
CA VAL A 64 11.53 -1.13 -16.59
C VAL A 64 11.92 -0.14 -17.69
N SER A 65 11.35 1.07 -17.70
CA SER A 65 11.77 2.12 -18.65
C SER A 65 13.23 2.53 -18.48
N GLN A 66 13.74 2.56 -17.25
CA GLN A 66 15.13 2.91 -16.97
C GLN A 66 16.10 1.75 -17.27
N GLU A 67 15.66 0.52 -17.12
CA GLU A 67 16.50 -0.68 -17.32
C GLU A 67 16.51 -1.15 -18.78
N GLU A 68 15.34 -1.21 -19.42
CA GLU A 68 15.14 -1.82 -20.73
C GLU A 68 14.68 -0.81 -21.81
N GLY A 69 14.43 0.43 -21.40
CA GLY A 69 14.01 1.51 -22.28
C GLY A 69 12.49 1.74 -22.31
N PRO A 70 12.05 2.90 -22.83
CA PRO A 70 10.68 3.38 -22.67
C PRO A 70 9.62 2.49 -23.32
N VAL A 71 9.96 1.80 -24.42
CA VAL A 71 9.02 0.89 -25.11
C VAL A 71 8.75 -0.37 -24.29
N ALA A 72 9.80 -0.93 -23.68
CA ALA A 72 9.69 -2.07 -22.76
C ALA A 72 8.93 -1.66 -21.49
N GLY A 73 9.20 -0.46 -20.95
CA GLY A 73 8.46 0.06 -19.80
C GLY A 73 6.96 0.18 -20.03
N MET A 74 6.53 0.70 -21.18
CA MET A 74 5.10 0.83 -21.50
C MET A 74 4.38 -0.51 -21.73
N SER A 75 5.10 -1.54 -22.15
CA SER A 75 4.52 -2.86 -22.46
C SER A 75 4.75 -3.86 -21.33
N TRP A 76 6.00 -4.27 -21.15
CA TRP A 76 6.44 -5.20 -20.12
C TRP A 76 6.29 -4.62 -18.72
N GLY A 77 6.67 -3.36 -18.51
CA GLY A 77 6.51 -2.69 -17.22
C GLY A 77 5.04 -2.50 -16.81
N LEU A 78 4.14 -2.27 -17.76
CA LEU A 78 2.69 -2.21 -17.50
C LEU A 78 2.14 -3.59 -17.09
N PHE A 79 2.55 -4.65 -17.77
CA PHE A 79 2.12 -6.01 -17.45
C PHE A 79 2.60 -6.43 -16.05
N LEU A 80 3.89 -6.29 -15.78
CA LEU A 80 4.48 -6.59 -14.46
C LEU A 80 3.88 -5.72 -13.36
N GLY A 81 3.76 -4.42 -13.60
CA GLY A 81 3.20 -3.48 -12.64
C GLY A 81 1.74 -3.76 -12.30
N THR A 82 0.95 -4.25 -13.27
CA THR A 82 -0.43 -4.70 -13.02
C THR A 82 -0.45 -5.94 -12.12
N GLY A 83 0.41 -6.93 -12.39
CA GLY A 83 0.54 -8.11 -11.54
C GLY A 83 0.98 -7.77 -10.11
N ALA A 84 1.95 -6.86 -9.96
CA ALA A 84 2.41 -6.35 -8.68
C ALA A 84 1.30 -5.59 -7.93
N ALA A 85 0.55 -4.74 -8.62
CA ALA A 85 -0.57 -3.99 -8.03
C ALA A 85 -1.68 -4.91 -7.52
N LEU A 86 -2.08 -5.91 -8.31
CA LEU A 86 -3.07 -6.91 -7.91
C LEU A 86 -2.59 -7.70 -6.70
N THR A 87 -1.34 -8.16 -6.71
CA THR A 87 -0.75 -8.91 -5.60
C THR A 87 -0.74 -8.09 -4.32
N ARG A 88 -0.24 -6.86 -4.37
CA ARG A 88 -0.16 -5.97 -3.20
C ARG A 88 -1.53 -5.63 -2.64
N THR A 89 -2.49 -5.35 -3.51
CA THR A 89 -3.87 -5.04 -3.11
C THR A 89 -4.54 -6.27 -2.49
N ALA A 90 -4.40 -7.45 -3.10
CA ALA A 90 -4.98 -8.70 -2.60
C ALA A 90 -4.38 -9.10 -1.24
N VAL A 91 -3.06 -9.02 -1.09
CA VAL A 91 -2.40 -9.26 0.21
C VAL A 91 -2.86 -8.23 1.25
N GLY A 92 -2.98 -6.96 0.87
CA GLY A 92 -3.50 -5.92 1.74
C GLY A 92 -4.90 -6.26 2.27
N LEU A 93 -5.81 -6.66 1.39
CA LEU A 93 -7.17 -7.08 1.77
C LEU A 93 -7.16 -8.31 2.68
N ILE A 94 -6.32 -9.31 2.39
CA ILE A 94 -6.17 -10.49 3.25
C ILE A 94 -5.73 -10.07 4.66
N GLU A 95 -4.76 -9.16 4.78
CA GLU A 95 -4.28 -8.69 6.08
C GLU A 95 -5.33 -7.86 6.82
N VAL A 96 -6.15 -7.07 6.11
CA VAL A 96 -7.31 -6.36 6.70
C VAL A 96 -8.35 -7.34 7.21
N PHE A 97 -8.78 -8.32 6.42
CA PHE A 97 -9.82 -9.27 6.85
C PHE A 97 -9.36 -10.22 7.95
N THR A 98 -8.08 -10.57 7.93
CA THR A 98 -7.49 -11.50 8.90
C THR A 98 -6.80 -10.79 10.05
N PHE A 99 -6.91 -9.46 10.20
CA PHE A 99 -6.13 -8.70 11.18
C PHE A 99 -6.26 -9.18 12.63
N PRO A 100 -7.43 -9.64 13.13
CA PRO A 100 -7.54 -10.07 14.52
C PRO A 100 -6.85 -11.42 14.75
N PHE A 101 -6.71 -12.22 13.69
CA PHE A 101 -6.23 -13.59 13.75
C PHE A 101 -4.79 -13.72 13.23
N PRO A 102 -3.93 -14.51 13.90
CA PRO A 102 -2.65 -14.88 13.32
C PRO A 102 -2.87 -15.77 12.08
N LEU A 103 -2.14 -15.54 11.00
CA LEU A 103 -2.13 -16.46 9.87
C LEU A 103 -1.41 -17.76 10.26
N PRO A 104 -1.89 -18.95 9.82
CA PRO A 104 -1.31 -20.23 10.21
C PRO A 104 0.14 -20.43 9.73
N SER A 105 0.56 -19.76 8.67
CA SER A 105 1.91 -19.86 8.09
C SER A 105 2.90 -18.82 8.62
N THR A 106 2.45 -17.61 8.93
CA THR A 106 3.33 -16.45 9.21
C THR A 106 2.99 -15.67 10.48
N GLY A 107 1.93 -16.04 11.20
CA GLY A 107 1.44 -15.28 12.36
C GLY A 107 0.99 -13.88 11.97
N TYR A 108 1.64 -12.86 12.55
CA TYR A 108 1.44 -11.43 12.21
C TYR A 108 2.54 -10.86 11.30
N ALA A 109 3.50 -11.69 10.87
CA ALA A 109 4.57 -11.26 10.00
C ALA A 109 4.03 -10.81 8.61
N PRO A 110 4.73 -9.89 7.92
CA PRO A 110 4.34 -9.44 6.58
C PRO A 110 4.25 -10.62 5.60
N LEU A 111 3.11 -10.71 4.90
CA LEU A 111 2.94 -11.65 3.79
C LEU A 111 3.69 -11.21 2.54
N LEU A 112 3.90 -9.90 2.40
CA LEU A 112 4.56 -9.30 1.26
C LEU A 112 5.73 -8.44 1.75
N ARG A 113 6.85 -8.52 1.04
CA ARG A 113 8.01 -7.66 1.23
C ARG A 113 8.23 -6.85 -0.05
N PRO A 114 8.58 -5.56 0.03
CA PRO A 114 8.65 -4.72 1.23
C PRO A 114 7.30 -4.60 1.94
N GLU A 115 7.36 -4.30 3.25
CA GLU A 115 6.20 -4.33 4.14
C GLU A 115 5.14 -3.31 3.71
N PHE A 116 5.61 -2.11 3.38
CA PHE A 116 4.82 -1.02 2.82
C PHE A 116 5.44 -0.65 1.48
N LEU A 117 4.60 -0.21 0.53
CA LEU A 117 5.08 0.30 -0.75
C LEU A 117 6.06 1.47 -0.57
N LEU A 118 5.74 2.40 0.32
CA LEU A 118 6.49 3.64 0.54
C LEU A 118 7.59 3.50 1.62
N GLN A 119 7.93 2.26 2.02
CA GLN A 119 9.00 2.04 2.98
C GLN A 119 10.35 2.50 2.39
N PRO A 120 11.19 3.25 3.13
CA PRO A 120 12.53 3.60 2.66
C PRO A 120 13.33 2.33 2.30
N GLY A 121 13.84 2.24 1.07
CA GLY A 121 14.51 1.04 0.55
C GLY A 121 13.59 -0.07 0.03
N ALA A 122 12.27 0.17 -0.05
CA ALA A 122 11.28 -0.76 -0.60
C ALA A 122 11.48 -1.05 -2.10
N PHE A 123 11.93 -0.05 -2.84
CA PHE A 123 12.15 -0.18 -4.28
C PHE A 123 13.52 -0.80 -4.54
N ASN A 124 13.52 -2.11 -4.79
CA ASN A 124 14.62 -2.83 -5.41
C ASN A 124 14.11 -3.45 -6.71
N PRO A 125 14.53 -2.97 -7.89
CA PRO A 125 14.06 -3.54 -9.15
C PRO A 125 14.48 -5.02 -9.33
N ALA A 126 15.51 -5.49 -8.61
CA ALA A 126 15.94 -6.88 -8.61
C ALA A 126 15.09 -7.84 -7.74
N SER A 127 14.02 -7.36 -7.11
CA SER A 127 13.09 -8.21 -6.34
C SER A 127 11.85 -8.67 -7.12
N TYR A 128 11.81 -8.43 -8.43
CA TYR A 128 10.79 -8.91 -9.36
C TYR A 128 11.39 -9.81 -10.44
#